data_AF-A0A2R6Q7R7-F1
#
_entry.id   AF-A0A2R6Q7R7-F1
#
_cell.length_a   1.000
_cell.length_b   1.000
_cell.length_c   1.000
_cell.angle_alpha   90.00
_cell.angle_beta   90.00
_cell.angle_gamma   90.00
#
_symmetry.space_group_name_H-M   'P 1'
#
loop_
_entity.id
_entity.type
_entity.pdbx_description
1 polymer ?
#
loop_
_entity_poly.entity_id
_entity_poly.type
_entity_poly.pdbx_seq_one_letter_code
_entity_poly.pdbx_strand_id
1 'polypeptide(L)'
;MNLPANFRGNFIPLSSQCTSSCCDVRFFPLIASSVTAQRKCTNLRPNHGSRLGFYGKREVVCRVTETKTEPESDNDKENGAHKDEEMAACANKVEVKFAPDRPEMGLPQLPASENENDVSVLYDSWLLKHPSALDTFEQMTSIANGRQIAVFLDYDGTLSNIVDNPEEAFITNTMRIALCEVGRYFPTAIISGRGRDKVHDFVQLDNVYYAGSHGLDIAAPLQSPNFGDSKHQTGVTDKMGNEVVLFQPAKNYLPAIQKIISALNEKTRSIRGVMIENNKFCLSVHYRHIADEDFCTVEKLVNSVMVEYKEFRVSKGKKVFEIRPDMEWDKGHALNYLLDTLGLGTYSDVLPLYIGDDRTDEDAFKAIRNRGEGYPIVVSSIPKDTVALYSLRNPSEVKKFLLRLVRWRKNDSSSGKLSKFKGEKPTK
;
A
#
# COMPACT_ATOMS: atom_id res chain seq x y z
N MET A 1 4.13 -12.38 34.98
CA MET A 1 3.96 -11.85 33.61
C MET A 1 2.96 -12.74 32.91
N ASN A 2 1.80 -12.20 32.52
CA ASN A 2 0.76 -12.93 31.81
C ASN A 2 1.02 -12.79 30.31
N LEU A 3 1.23 -13.91 29.62
CA LEU A 3 1.25 -13.96 28.16
C LEU A 3 0.08 -14.86 27.71
N PRO A 4 -0.85 -14.36 26.88
CA PRO A 4 -1.87 -15.18 26.25
C PRO A 4 -1.30 -15.86 24.99
N ALA A 5 -1.42 -17.19 24.90
CA ALA A 5 -1.16 -17.95 23.68
C ALA A 5 -2.50 -18.24 22.97
N ASN A 6 -2.57 -17.87 21.68
CA ASN A 6 -3.71 -18.12 20.81
C ASN A 6 -3.67 -19.54 20.23
N PHE A 7 -4.83 -20.21 20.23
CA PHE A 7 -5.03 -21.53 19.64
C PHE A 7 -5.06 -21.43 18.10
N ARG A 8 -4.18 -22.17 17.42
CA ARG A 8 -4.22 -22.43 15.97
C ARG A 8 -4.99 -23.72 15.73
N GLY A 9 -6.13 -23.63 15.04
CA GLY A 9 -6.81 -24.79 14.46
C GLY A 9 -6.66 -24.78 12.93
N ASN A 10 -5.85 -25.71 12.41
CA ASN A 10 -5.79 -26.05 11.00
C ASN A 10 -6.95 -27.02 10.67
N PHE A 11 -7.70 -26.75 9.61
CA PHE A 11 -8.60 -27.75 9.00
C PHE A 11 -8.05 -28.17 7.64
N ILE A 12 -7.85 -29.48 7.49
CA ILE A 12 -7.53 -30.18 6.24
C ILE A 12 -8.85 -30.76 5.70
N PRO A 13 -9.18 -30.63 4.40
CA PRO A 13 -10.30 -31.36 3.83
C PRO A 13 -9.84 -32.73 3.31
N LEU A 14 -10.47 -33.80 3.79
CA LEU A 14 -10.46 -35.11 3.13
C LEU A 14 -11.74 -35.27 2.28
N SER A 15 -11.56 -35.86 1.11
CA SER A 15 -12.53 -35.99 0.04
C SER A 15 -13.47 -37.19 0.19
N SER A 16 -14.68 -36.97 -0.34
CA SER A 16 -15.53 -37.89 -1.12
C SER A 16 -16.52 -38.85 -0.43
N GLN A 17 -17.76 -38.74 -0.92
CA GLN A 17 -18.85 -39.73 -1.03
C GLN A 17 -19.63 -40.12 0.24
N CYS A 18 -20.79 -39.47 0.42
CA CYS A 18 -22.06 -40.19 0.60
C CYS A 18 -23.25 -39.28 0.29
N THR A 19 -24.24 -39.89 -0.34
CA THR A 19 -25.50 -39.34 -0.86
C THR A 19 -26.61 -39.40 0.20
N SER A 20 -27.61 -38.54 0.02
CA SER A 20 -28.96 -38.54 0.63
C SER A 20 -29.25 -37.57 1.78
N SER A 21 -30.20 -36.67 1.48
CA SER A 21 -31.36 -36.27 2.29
C SER A 21 -31.18 -35.60 3.66
N CYS A 22 -31.59 -34.33 3.70
CA CYS A 22 -32.18 -33.60 4.85
C CYS A 22 -31.28 -33.28 6.05
N CYS A 23 -30.87 -32.01 6.16
CA CYS A 23 -31.19 -31.07 7.26
C CYS A 23 -30.13 -29.94 7.33
N ASP A 24 -30.55 -28.73 6.96
CA ASP A 24 -29.83 -27.48 7.20
C ASP A 24 -29.84 -27.17 8.71
N VAL A 25 -28.66 -27.00 9.32
CA VAL A 25 -28.53 -26.41 10.66
C VAL A 25 -27.75 -25.10 10.54
N ARG A 26 -28.48 -23.98 10.55
CA ARG A 26 -27.92 -22.63 10.69
C ARG A 26 -28.03 -22.19 12.15
N PHE A 27 -26.92 -21.76 12.74
CA PHE A 27 -26.91 -21.11 14.05
C PHE A 27 -27.02 -19.58 13.88
N PHE A 28 -28.08 -19.00 14.44
CA PHE A 28 -28.22 -17.56 14.67
C PHE A 28 -28.10 -17.28 16.18
N PRO A 29 -27.16 -16.44 16.64
CA PRO A 29 -27.25 -15.91 17.99
C PRO A 29 -28.18 -14.69 18.00
N LEU A 30 -29.38 -14.86 18.56
CA LEU A 30 -30.25 -13.78 19.04
C LEU A 30 -30.23 -13.79 20.57
N ILE A 31 -29.89 -12.66 21.20
CA ILE A 31 -30.26 -12.41 22.60
C ILE A 31 -31.19 -11.21 22.63
N ALA A 32 -32.35 -11.46 23.22
CA ALA A 32 -33.54 -10.65 23.21
C ALA A 32 -33.46 -9.41 24.11
N SER A 33 -34.12 -8.36 23.64
CA SER A 33 -34.58 -7.19 24.38
C SER A 33 -35.75 -7.53 25.30
N SER A 34 -35.79 -6.90 26.48
CA SER A 34 -36.99 -6.85 27.32
C SER A 34 -37.24 -5.42 27.81
N VAL A 35 -38.37 -4.87 27.39
CA VAL A 35 -39.06 -3.65 27.84
C VAL A 35 -40.34 -4.18 28.52
N THR A 36 -40.90 -3.73 29.66
CA THR A 36 -41.23 -2.39 30.14
C THR A 36 -41.81 -2.52 31.56
N ALA A 37 -41.62 -1.53 32.45
CA ALA A 37 -42.70 -0.94 33.27
C ALA A 37 -42.19 0.26 34.10
N GLN A 38 -42.92 1.37 33.99
CA GLN A 38 -42.66 2.69 34.56
C GLN A 38 -42.92 2.77 36.08
N ARG A 39 -42.19 3.65 36.80
CA ARG A 39 -42.76 4.84 37.50
C ARG A 39 -41.73 5.68 38.28
N LYS A 40 -41.76 6.98 37.93
CA LYS A 40 -41.61 8.23 38.72
C LYS A 40 -40.31 8.59 39.48
N CYS A 41 -39.95 9.86 39.26
CA CYS A 41 -38.89 10.69 39.81
C CYS A 41 -38.72 10.66 41.35
N THR A 42 -37.48 10.85 41.82
CA THR A 42 -36.99 12.09 42.48
C THR A 42 -35.48 12.04 42.73
N ASN A 43 -34.87 13.23 42.78
CA ASN A 43 -33.46 13.53 43.06
C ASN A 43 -32.91 12.93 44.36
N LEU A 44 -31.61 12.61 44.40
CA LEU A 44 -30.60 12.97 45.43
C LEU A 44 -29.28 12.18 45.22
N ARG A 45 -28.14 12.88 45.27
CA ARG A 45 -26.77 12.34 45.51
C ARG A 45 -26.49 12.41 47.03
N PRO A 46 -25.31 11.99 47.53
CA PRO A 46 -24.57 10.71 47.40
C PRO A 46 -24.16 10.16 48.81
N ASN A 47 -23.64 8.92 48.94
CA ASN A 47 -22.49 8.63 49.83
C ASN A 47 -21.97 7.18 49.80
N HIS A 48 -20.67 7.09 50.10
CA HIS A 48 -19.75 6.00 50.45
C HIS A 48 -20.26 4.58 50.79
N GLY A 49 -19.41 3.58 50.47
CA GLY A 49 -19.33 2.34 51.23
C GLY A 49 -18.70 1.16 50.49
N SER A 50 -17.46 0.86 50.83
CA SER A 50 -16.64 -0.28 50.41
C SER A 50 -17.19 -1.64 50.87
N ARG A 51 -16.91 -2.72 50.11
CA ARG A 51 -16.47 -4.01 50.70
C ARG A 51 -15.93 -5.02 49.67
N LEU A 52 -14.74 -5.50 50.00
CA LEU A 52 -14.03 -6.68 49.50
C LEU A 52 -14.87 -7.96 49.62
N GLY A 53 -14.65 -8.89 48.68
CA GLY A 53 -15.05 -10.29 48.78
C GLY A 53 -14.13 -11.18 47.95
N PHE A 54 -13.15 -11.80 48.61
CA PHE A 54 -12.25 -12.83 48.08
C PHE A 54 -12.96 -14.19 48.02
N TYR A 55 -12.81 -14.92 46.91
CA TYR A 55 -12.84 -16.40 46.79
C TYR A 55 -12.13 -16.70 45.45
N GLY A 56 -11.13 -17.56 45.27
CA GLY A 56 -10.54 -18.65 46.05
C GLY A 56 -10.02 -19.64 45.00
N LYS A 57 -8.77 -19.51 44.56
CA LYS A 57 -8.13 -20.38 43.55
C LYS A 57 -7.87 -21.77 44.14
N ARG A 58 -8.21 -22.83 43.39
CA ARG A 58 -7.71 -24.20 43.61
C ARG A 58 -6.67 -24.49 42.53
N GLU A 59 -5.42 -24.67 42.95
CA GLU A 59 -4.31 -25.15 42.12
C GLU A 59 -4.26 -26.68 42.16
N VAL A 60 -3.97 -27.29 41.01
CA VAL A 60 -3.60 -28.71 40.89
C VAL A 60 -2.18 -28.75 40.34
N VAL A 61 -1.29 -29.35 41.13
CA VAL A 61 0.16 -29.49 40.87
C VAL A 61 0.40 -30.81 40.14
N CYS A 62 1.10 -30.78 39.01
CA CYS A 62 1.71 -31.96 38.40
C CYS A 62 3.21 -31.72 38.15
N ARG A 63 4.01 -32.65 38.67
CA ARG A 63 5.47 -32.74 38.60
C ARG A 63 5.88 -33.36 37.25
N VAL A 64 6.87 -32.79 36.57
CA VAL A 64 7.58 -33.48 35.48
C VAL A 64 9.07 -33.42 35.78
N THR A 65 9.69 -34.59 35.80
CA THR A 65 11.12 -34.83 36.07
C THR A 65 11.93 -34.73 34.78
N GLU A 66 13.02 -33.97 34.82
CA GLU A 66 14.05 -33.89 33.79
C GLU A 66 14.90 -35.16 33.77
N THR A 67 15.20 -35.66 32.57
CA THR A 67 16.27 -36.64 32.35
C THR A 67 17.42 -35.97 31.61
N LYS A 68 18.58 -35.99 32.27
CA LYS A 68 19.90 -35.57 31.80
C LYS A 68 20.43 -36.51 30.71
N THR A 69 21.18 -35.94 29.78
CA THR A 69 22.36 -36.59 29.19
C THR A 69 23.44 -35.52 28.97
N GLU A 70 24.61 -35.79 29.51
CA GLU A 70 25.82 -34.96 29.55
C GLU A 70 26.80 -35.32 28.39
N PRO A 71 27.91 -34.57 28.22
CA PRO A 71 28.58 -34.30 26.94
C PRO A 71 29.95 -34.99 26.76
N GLU A 72 30.57 -34.77 25.59
CA GLU A 72 32.02 -34.92 25.33
C GLU A 72 32.45 -33.61 24.60
N SER A 73 33.32 -32.74 25.14
CA SER A 73 34.81 -32.72 25.17
C SER A 73 35.44 -32.90 23.77
N ASP A 74 36.36 -32.09 23.25
CA ASP A 74 37.39 -31.28 23.90
C ASP A 74 37.94 -30.15 22.99
N ASN A 75 38.72 -29.28 23.64
CA ASN A 75 39.41 -28.04 23.27
C ASN A 75 40.31 -28.04 22.00
N ASP A 76 40.50 -26.85 21.40
CA ASP A 76 41.82 -26.19 21.37
C ASP A 76 41.78 -24.68 21.00
N LYS A 77 42.65 -23.93 21.69
CA LYS A 77 43.01 -22.50 21.52
C LYS A 77 43.89 -22.34 20.25
N GLU A 78 44.17 -21.20 19.63
CA GLU A 78 44.41 -19.82 20.07
C GLU A 78 44.66 -18.92 18.81
N ASN A 79 44.67 -17.60 19.01
CA ASN A 79 45.33 -16.54 18.21
C ASN A 79 44.64 -15.93 16.98
N GLY A 80 43.93 -14.83 17.23
CA GLY A 80 44.36 -13.47 16.89
C GLY A 80 44.70 -13.12 15.43
N ALA A 81 43.82 -12.34 14.79
CA ALA A 81 44.21 -11.23 13.92
C ALA A 81 43.00 -10.31 13.68
N HIS A 82 43.12 -9.06 14.10
CA HIS A 82 42.33 -7.95 13.56
C HIS A 82 42.61 -7.85 12.06
N LYS A 83 41.55 -7.92 11.24
CA LYS A 83 41.53 -7.36 9.90
C LYS A 83 40.19 -6.66 9.69
N ASP A 84 40.29 -5.38 9.43
CA ASP A 84 39.23 -4.57 8.85
C ASP A 84 38.87 -5.19 7.49
N GLU A 85 37.69 -5.82 7.40
CA GLU A 85 37.13 -6.27 6.12
C GLU A 85 36.13 -5.22 5.62
N GLU A 86 36.66 -4.39 4.73
CA GLU A 86 35.96 -3.55 3.78
C GLU A 86 35.00 -4.41 2.93
N MET A 87 33.70 -4.06 2.91
CA MET A 87 32.67 -4.77 2.12
C MET A 87 33.08 -4.89 0.65
N ALA A 88 33.48 -6.09 0.24
CA ALA A 88 33.77 -6.40 -1.15
C ALA A 88 32.48 -6.39 -1.99
N ALA A 89 32.43 -5.50 -2.98
CA ALA A 89 31.40 -5.50 -4.01
C ALA A 89 31.37 -6.84 -4.76
N CYS A 90 30.22 -7.51 -4.76
CA CYS A 90 30.01 -8.78 -5.46
C CYS A 90 29.91 -8.56 -6.98
N ALA A 91 31.04 -8.36 -7.66
CA ALA A 91 31.09 -8.29 -9.12
C ALA A 91 31.28 -9.68 -9.74
N ASN A 92 30.18 -10.32 -10.16
CA ASN A 92 30.21 -11.31 -11.24
C ASN A 92 29.33 -10.80 -12.38
N LYS A 93 29.93 -10.64 -13.55
CA LYS A 93 29.32 -10.00 -14.73
C LYS A 93 28.34 -10.97 -15.40
N VAL A 94 27.11 -11.01 -14.88
CA VAL A 94 25.96 -11.65 -15.52
C VAL A 94 25.09 -10.53 -16.08
N GLU A 95 24.86 -10.50 -17.39
CA GLU A 95 24.02 -9.47 -18.03
C GLU A 95 22.54 -9.72 -17.71
N VAL A 96 22.09 -9.19 -16.55
CA VAL A 96 20.68 -9.00 -16.22
C VAL A 96 20.31 -7.57 -16.59
N LYS A 97 19.14 -7.37 -17.20
CA LYS A 97 18.57 -6.03 -17.38
C LYS A 97 18.15 -5.47 -16.04
N PHE A 98 19.08 -4.81 -15.37
CA PHE A 98 18.71 -3.80 -14.39
C PHE A 98 18.10 -2.64 -15.14
N ALA A 99 16.94 -2.17 -14.68
CA ALA A 99 16.57 -0.80 -15.02
C ALA A 99 17.78 0.07 -14.63
N PRO A 100 18.23 1.03 -15.47
CA PRO A 100 19.33 1.88 -15.07
C PRO A 100 19.03 2.37 -13.66
N ASP A 101 20.02 2.25 -12.76
CA ASP A 101 19.97 2.96 -11.50
C ASP A 101 19.90 4.44 -11.90
N ARG A 102 18.67 4.95 -12.06
CA ARG A 102 18.42 6.38 -11.99
C ARG A 102 19.04 6.75 -10.66
N PRO A 103 20.02 7.68 -10.69
CA PRO A 103 21.12 7.74 -9.74
C PRO A 103 20.60 7.37 -8.37
N GLU A 104 21.22 6.37 -7.75
CA GLU A 104 21.10 6.16 -6.33
C GLU A 104 21.54 7.49 -5.71
N MET A 105 20.58 8.39 -5.52
CA MET A 105 20.74 9.52 -4.64
C MET A 105 20.82 8.86 -3.30
N GLY A 106 22.07 8.55 -2.92
CA GLY A 106 22.36 8.09 -1.59
C GLY A 106 21.56 8.98 -0.66
N LEU A 107 20.97 8.35 0.37
CA LEU A 107 20.92 9.10 1.61
C LEU A 107 22.30 9.74 1.76
N PRO A 108 22.41 11.04 2.11
CA PRO A 108 23.65 11.52 2.70
C PRO A 108 24.05 10.43 3.70
N GLN A 109 25.19 9.78 3.47
CA GLN A 109 25.73 8.89 4.49
C GLN A 109 25.87 9.79 5.70
N LEU A 110 24.98 9.62 6.68
CA LEU A 110 25.01 10.41 7.90
C LEU A 110 26.42 10.22 8.45
N PRO A 111 27.27 11.26 8.46
CA PRO A 111 28.45 11.18 9.27
C PRO A 111 27.96 10.96 10.70
N ALA A 112 28.62 10.05 11.40
CA ALA A 112 28.40 9.89 12.83
C ALA A 112 28.51 11.30 13.47
N SER A 113 27.40 11.74 14.08
CA SER A 113 27.12 13.07 14.63
C SER A 113 26.84 14.20 13.62
N GLU A 114 25.56 14.40 13.29
CA GLU A 114 25.07 15.69 12.76
C GLU A 114 24.02 16.28 13.71
N ASN A 115 24.14 17.57 13.99
CA ASN A 115 23.24 18.30 14.87
C ASN A 115 21.82 18.33 14.29
N GLU A 116 20.79 18.13 15.13
CA GLU A 116 19.36 18.25 14.73
C GLU A 116 19.05 19.58 14.03
N ASN A 117 19.83 20.64 14.31
CA ASN A 117 19.73 21.94 13.67
C ASN A 117 20.03 21.90 12.16
N ASP A 118 20.99 21.11 11.69
CA ASP A 118 21.40 21.10 10.27
C ASP A 118 20.35 20.39 9.40
N VAL A 119 19.76 19.30 9.92
CA VAL A 119 18.65 18.59 9.26
C VAL A 119 17.40 19.47 9.17
N SER A 120 17.12 20.25 10.22
CA SER A 120 16.00 21.20 10.21
C SER A 120 16.19 22.29 9.14
N VAL A 121 17.39 22.87 9.04
CA VAL A 121 17.68 23.92 8.05
C VAL A 121 17.58 23.40 6.61
N LEU A 122 18.06 22.19 6.35
CA LEU A 122 17.92 21.55 5.03
C LEU A 122 16.45 21.29 4.69
N TYR A 123 15.65 20.86 5.66
CA TYR A 123 14.20 20.66 5.48
C TYR A 123 13.47 21.97 5.19
N ASP A 124 13.78 23.03 5.91
CA ASP A 124 13.17 24.35 5.70
C ASP A 124 13.52 24.91 4.30
N SER A 125 14.77 24.77 3.86
CA SER A 125 15.19 25.14 2.49
C SER A 125 14.44 24.32 1.42
N TRP A 126 14.22 23.03 1.69
CA TRP A 126 13.46 22.17 0.81
C TRP A 126 11.97 22.55 0.73
N LEU A 127 11.36 22.93 1.85
CA LEU A 127 9.98 23.44 1.90
C LEU A 127 9.80 24.75 1.12
N LEU A 128 10.84 25.57 0.95
CA LEU A 128 10.75 26.74 0.07
C LEU A 128 10.55 26.35 -1.41
N LYS A 129 11.10 25.21 -1.82
CA LYS A 129 10.94 24.66 -3.19
C LYS A 129 9.67 23.82 -3.34
N HIS A 130 9.30 23.10 -2.28
CA HIS A 130 8.16 22.19 -2.24
C HIS A 130 7.28 22.50 -1.02
N PRO A 131 6.53 23.62 -1.04
CA PRO A 131 5.77 24.07 0.11
C PRO A 131 4.72 23.06 0.56
N SER A 132 4.42 23.08 1.85
CA SER A 132 3.38 22.26 2.45
C SER A 132 2.02 22.50 1.77
N ALA A 133 1.43 21.45 1.22
CA ALA A 133 0.11 21.51 0.58
C ALA A 133 -1.01 21.88 1.58
N LEU A 134 -0.78 21.67 2.89
CA LEU A 134 -1.71 22.12 3.93
C LEU A 134 -1.63 23.63 4.16
N ASP A 135 -0.43 24.21 4.06
CA ASP A 135 -0.19 25.63 4.28
C ASP A 135 -0.59 26.46 3.06
N THR A 136 -0.36 25.92 1.86
CA THR A 136 -0.78 26.54 0.58
C THR A 136 -2.20 26.16 0.15
N PHE A 137 -2.95 25.43 0.99
CA PHE A 137 -4.24 24.85 0.63
C PHE A 137 -5.22 25.89 0.05
N GLU A 138 -5.34 27.06 0.67
CA GLU A 138 -6.28 28.11 0.21
C GLU A 138 -5.92 28.62 -1.19
N GLN A 139 -4.63 28.79 -1.46
CA GLN A 139 -4.13 29.18 -2.79
C GLN A 139 -4.43 28.10 -3.82
N MET A 140 -4.17 26.84 -3.49
CA MET A 140 -4.48 25.70 -4.37
C MET A 140 -5.98 25.68 -4.69
N THR A 141 -6.85 25.77 -3.69
CA THR A 141 -8.30 25.72 -3.91
C THR A 141 -8.88 26.95 -4.60
N SER A 142 -8.24 28.12 -4.47
CA SER A 142 -8.63 29.31 -5.21
C SER A 142 -8.47 29.10 -6.73
N ILE A 143 -7.35 28.49 -7.15
CA ILE A 143 -7.10 28.11 -8.55
C ILE A 143 -8.07 27.00 -9.00
N ALA A 144 -8.40 26.08 -8.11
CA ALA A 144 -9.32 24.98 -8.41
C ALA A 144 -10.80 25.39 -8.43
N ASN A 145 -11.13 26.64 -8.07
CA ASN A 145 -12.51 27.09 -8.03
C ASN A 145 -13.16 27.05 -9.42
N GLY A 146 -14.36 26.47 -9.51
CA GLY A 146 -15.06 26.25 -10.79
C GLY A 146 -14.47 25.14 -11.67
N ARG A 147 -13.37 24.50 -11.26
CA ARG A 147 -12.71 23.39 -11.95
C ARG A 147 -13.06 22.06 -11.27
N GLN A 148 -12.93 20.96 -12.01
CA GLN A 148 -13.07 19.62 -11.45
C GLN A 148 -11.72 19.14 -10.92
N ILE A 149 -11.69 18.50 -9.76
CA ILE A 149 -10.48 17.86 -9.23
C ILE A 149 -10.64 16.35 -9.35
N ALA A 150 -9.60 15.68 -9.87
CA ALA A 150 -9.48 14.23 -9.87
C ALA A 150 -8.34 13.83 -8.94
N VAL A 151 -8.62 12.95 -7.97
CA VAL A 151 -7.68 12.60 -6.89
C VAL A 151 -7.04 11.25 -7.18
N PHE A 152 -5.72 11.21 -7.17
CA PHE A 152 -4.90 10.04 -7.37
C PHE A 152 -3.98 9.86 -6.17
N LEU A 153 -3.91 8.64 -5.65
CA LEU A 153 -3.23 8.35 -4.40
C LEU A 153 -2.37 7.11 -4.57
N ASP A 154 -1.11 7.21 -4.17
CA ASP A 154 -0.34 6.02 -3.85
C ASP A 154 -0.81 5.39 -2.52
N TYR A 155 -0.39 4.16 -2.23
CA TYR A 155 -0.82 3.41 -1.06
C TYR A 155 0.21 3.38 0.08
N ASP A 156 1.33 2.68 -0.11
CA ASP A 156 2.34 2.45 0.94
C ASP A 156 3.14 3.72 1.19
N GLY A 157 3.32 4.16 2.44
CA GLY A 157 4.00 5.44 2.73
C GLY A 157 3.15 6.69 2.49
N THR A 158 2.02 6.55 1.78
CA THR A 158 1.07 7.64 1.48
C THR A 158 -0.22 7.53 2.29
N LEU A 159 -1.02 6.47 2.06
CA LEU A 159 -2.26 6.21 2.78
C LEU A 159 -2.04 5.32 4.01
N SER A 160 -1.12 4.38 3.90
CA SER A 160 -0.63 3.54 4.99
C SER A 160 0.77 3.98 5.43
N ASN A 161 1.13 3.69 6.68
CA ASN A 161 2.52 3.78 7.10
C ASN A 161 3.35 2.68 6.40
N ILE A 162 4.64 2.95 6.21
CA ILE A 162 5.61 1.91 5.84
C ILE A 162 5.78 1.00 7.05
N VAL A 163 5.50 -0.29 6.88
CA VAL A 163 5.59 -1.33 7.92
C VAL A 163 6.63 -2.38 7.54
N ASP A 164 7.05 -3.18 8.52
CA ASP A 164 8.03 -4.26 8.30
C ASP A 164 7.45 -5.47 7.60
N ASN A 165 6.23 -5.88 7.99
CA ASN A 165 5.49 -6.91 7.32
C ASN A 165 4.56 -6.29 6.26
N PRO A 166 4.79 -6.49 4.95
CA PRO A 166 3.93 -5.96 3.89
C PRO A 166 2.47 -6.40 3.98
N GLU A 167 2.15 -7.50 4.65
CA GLU A 167 0.77 -7.97 4.89
C GLU A 167 0.02 -7.16 5.96
N GLU A 168 0.73 -6.32 6.72
CA GLU A 168 0.17 -5.53 7.83
C GLU A 168 0.07 -4.03 7.50
N ALA A 169 0.25 -3.65 6.23
CA ALA A 169 0.20 -2.27 5.76
C ALA A 169 -1.25 -1.76 5.68
N PHE A 170 -2.04 -1.90 6.74
CA PHE A 170 -3.43 -1.48 6.79
C PHE A 170 -3.59 0.02 7.00
N ILE A 171 -4.55 0.63 6.31
CA ILE A 171 -4.98 2.00 6.63
C ILE A 171 -5.80 2.04 7.92
N THR A 172 -5.62 3.12 8.68
CA THR A 172 -6.46 3.36 9.87
C THR A 172 -7.93 3.56 9.49
N ASN A 173 -8.85 3.26 10.41
CA ASN A 173 -10.28 3.53 10.18
C ASN A 173 -10.55 5.01 9.85
N THR A 174 -9.81 5.94 10.47
CA THR A 174 -9.96 7.37 10.18
C THR A 174 -9.49 7.76 8.78
N MET A 175 -8.46 7.09 8.25
CA MET A 175 -8.03 7.27 6.86
C MET A 175 -9.06 6.71 5.88
N ARG A 176 -9.59 5.50 6.16
CA ARG A 176 -10.65 4.88 5.35
C ARG A 176 -11.89 5.77 5.25
N ILE A 177 -12.32 6.37 6.37
CA ILE A 177 -13.42 7.34 6.38
C ILE A 177 -13.07 8.58 5.53
N ALA A 178 -11.86 9.13 5.68
CA ALA A 178 -11.43 10.29 4.89
C ALA A 178 -11.44 9.98 3.39
N LEU A 179 -10.91 8.82 2.99
CA LEU A 179 -10.88 8.37 1.61
C LEU A 179 -12.27 8.09 1.05
N CYS A 180 -13.15 7.47 1.83
CA CYS A 180 -14.55 7.27 1.47
C CYS A 180 -15.23 8.61 1.21
N GLU A 181 -15.06 9.60 2.10
CA GLU A 181 -15.62 10.95 1.90
C GLU A 181 -15.04 11.61 0.65
N VAL A 182 -13.73 11.53 0.39
CA VAL A 182 -13.12 12.08 -0.83
C VAL A 182 -13.74 11.45 -2.09
N GLY A 183 -13.88 10.12 -2.13
CA GLY A 183 -14.50 9.41 -3.25
C GLY A 183 -15.98 9.77 -3.50
N ARG A 184 -16.68 10.34 -2.50
CA ARG A 184 -18.06 10.86 -2.70
C ARG A 184 -18.10 12.19 -3.45
N TYR A 185 -17.02 12.98 -3.37
CA TYR A 185 -16.98 14.34 -3.91
C TYR A 185 -16.09 14.48 -5.14
N PHE A 186 -15.12 13.59 -5.31
CA PHE A 186 -14.11 13.64 -6.34
C PHE A 186 -13.91 12.25 -6.96
N PRO A 187 -13.79 12.14 -8.30
CA PRO A 187 -13.25 10.94 -8.93
C PRO A 187 -11.91 10.60 -8.28
N THR A 188 -11.82 9.42 -7.67
CA THR A 188 -10.66 9.05 -6.85
C THR A 188 -10.13 7.69 -7.26
N ALA A 189 -8.83 7.58 -7.47
CA ALA A 189 -8.15 6.34 -7.81
C ALA A 189 -6.90 6.11 -6.95
N ILE A 190 -6.68 4.85 -6.57
CA ILE A 190 -5.48 4.41 -5.86
C ILE A 190 -4.59 3.68 -6.87
N ILE A 191 -3.36 4.16 -7.04
CA ILE A 191 -2.36 3.58 -7.95
C ILE A 191 -1.22 3.03 -7.10
N SER A 192 -1.12 1.70 -7.00
CA SER A 192 -0.19 1.02 -6.10
C SER A 192 0.71 0.04 -6.86
N GLY A 193 1.92 -0.20 -6.35
CA GLY A 193 2.76 -1.32 -6.78
C GLY A 193 2.19 -2.69 -6.41
N ARG A 194 1.32 -2.75 -5.40
CA ARG A 194 0.65 -3.98 -4.96
C ARG A 194 -0.36 -4.48 -5.99
N GLY A 195 -0.68 -5.77 -5.91
CA GLY A 195 -1.80 -6.33 -6.69
C GLY A 195 -3.12 -5.60 -6.40
N ARG A 196 -3.94 -5.39 -7.44
CA ARG A 196 -5.20 -4.62 -7.36
C ARG A 196 -6.15 -5.18 -6.29
N ASP A 197 -6.31 -6.50 -6.26
CA ASP A 197 -7.19 -7.17 -5.30
C ASP A 197 -6.66 -7.01 -3.86
N LYS A 198 -5.33 -7.03 -3.67
CA LYS A 198 -4.70 -6.84 -2.35
C LYS A 198 -4.89 -5.44 -1.80
N VAL A 199 -4.64 -4.40 -2.61
CA VAL A 199 -4.88 -3.02 -2.18
C VAL A 199 -6.37 -2.77 -1.92
N HIS A 200 -7.25 -3.36 -2.74
CA HIS A 200 -8.69 -3.35 -2.47
C HIS A 200 -9.02 -4.00 -1.12
N ASP A 201 -8.44 -5.15 -0.79
CA ASP A 201 -8.72 -5.85 0.47
C ASP A 201 -8.24 -5.07 1.71
N PHE A 202 -7.20 -4.26 1.57
CA PHE A 202 -6.77 -3.34 2.63
C PHE A 202 -7.67 -2.11 2.75
N VAL A 203 -8.16 -1.55 1.63
CA VAL A 203 -8.93 -0.29 1.58
C VAL A 203 -10.44 -0.49 1.73
N GLN A 204 -11.00 -1.58 1.21
CA GLN A 204 -12.40 -2.00 1.34
C GLN A 204 -13.41 -0.89 1.06
N LEU A 205 -13.20 -0.16 -0.03
CA LEU A 205 -14.11 0.89 -0.51
C LEU A 205 -14.48 0.64 -1.97
N ASP A 206 -15.77 0.66 -2.26
CA ASP A 206 -16.29 0.48 -3.63
C ASP A 206 -16.44 1.80 -4.40
N ASN A 207 -16.29 2.95 -3.72
CA ASN A 207 -16.46 4.28 -4.30
C ASN A 207 -15.13 4.94 -4.73
N VAL A 208 -14.07 4.14 -4.91
CA VAL A 208 -12.77 4.57 -5.44
C VAL A 208 -12.29 3.53 -6.46
N TYR A 209 -11.48 3.96 -7.43
CA TYR A 209 -10.88 3.08 -8.43
C TYR A 209 -9.54 2.51 -7.95
N TYR A 210 -9.16 1.36 -8.48
CA TYR A 210 -7.92 0.69 -8.12
C TYR A 210 -7.10 0.33 -9.35
N ALA A 211 -5.83 0.72 -9.31
CA ALA A 211 -4.80 0.39 -10.27
C ALA A 211 -3.66 -0.32 -9.52
N GLY A 212 -3.57 -1.63 -9.68
CA GLY A 212 -2.53 -2.45 -9.08
C GLY A 212 -1.33 -2.67 -10.01
N SER A 213 -0.27 -3.25 -9.49
CA SER A 213 0.93 -3.63 -10.24
C SER A 213 1.56 -2.43 -10.96
N HIS A 214 1.65 -1.28 -10.28
CA HIS A 214 2.06 0.02 -10.84
C HIS A 214 1.19 0.47 -12.03
N GLY A 215 -0.08 0.07 -12.04
CA GLY A 215 -1.05 0.38 -13.10
C GLY A 215 -1.10 -0.61 -14.26
N LEU A 216 -0.52 -1.80 -14.13
CA LEU A 216 -0.68 -2.89 -15.12
C LEU A 216 -1.96 -3.70 -14.91
N ASP A 217 -2.68 -3.51 -13.79
CA ASP A 217 -4.01 -4.08 -13.55
C ASP A 217 -4.98 -2.97 -13.11
N ILE A 218 -5.76 -2.44 -14.04
CA ILE A 218 -6.73 -1.37 -13.76
C ILE A 218 -8.15 -1.86 -14.02
N ALA A 219 -9.06 -1.56 -13.09
CA ALA A 219 -10.49 -1.76 -13.28
C ALA A 219 -11.21 -0.41 -13.18
N ALA A 220 -11.81 0.04 -14.29
CA ALA A 220 -12.52 1.32 -14.34
C ALA A 220 -13.72 1.25 -15.31
N PRO A 221 -14.77 2.06 -15.09
CA PRO A 221 -15.89 2.17 -16.04
C PRO A 221 -15.42 2.84 -17.33
N LEU A 222 -15.86 2.35 -18.49
CA LEU A 222 -15.53 2.96 -19.77
C LEU A 222 -16.51 4.09 -20.07
N GLN A 223 -16.20 5.31 -19.63
CA GLN A 223 -17.04 6.49 -19.89
C GLN A 223 -16.67 7.18 -21.21
N SER A 224 -15.49 6.90 -21.77
CA SER A 224 -15.02 7.45 -23.04
C SER A 224 -14.45 6.36 -23.96
N PRO A 225 -15.03 6.14 -25.16
CA PRO A 225 -14.51 5.19 -26.15
C PRO A 225 -13.32 5.74 -26.96
N ASN A 226 -12.97 7.02 -26.80
CA ASN A 226 -12.11 7.75 -27.75
C ASN A 226 -10.59 7.52 -27.58
N PHE A 227 -10.16 6.91 -26.48
CA PHE A 227 -8.73 6.69 -26.19
C PHE A 227 -8.41 5.26 -25.74
N GLY A 228 -9.35 4.34 -25.93
CA GLY A 228 -9.17 2.96 -25.51
C GLY A 228 -8.18 2.25 -26.43
N ASP A 229 -7.01 1.89 -25.90
CA ASP A 229 -6.23 0.81 -26.48
C ASP A 229 -7.04 -0.49 -26.35
N SER A 230 -7.98 -0.69 -27.29
CA SER A 230 -8.96 -1.78 -27.26
C SER A 230 -8.29 -3.15 -27.21
N LYS A 231 -7.00 -3.24 -27.54
CA LYS A 231 -6.19 -4.46 -27.54
C LYS A 231 -5.94 -5.01 -26.14
N HIS A 232 -5.93 -4.14 -25.13
CA HIS A 232 -5.61 -4.51 -23.74
C HIS A 232 -6.80 -4.40 -22.79
N GLN A 233 -7.99 -4.10 -23.35
CA GLN A 233 -9.23 -3.94 -22.62
C GLN A 233 -10.08 -5.21 -22.71
N THR A 234 -10.57 -5.69 -21.58
CA THR A 234 -11.55 -6.77 -21.52
C THR A 234 -12.76 -6.27 -20.74
N GLY A 235 -13.94 -6.27 -21.35
CA GLY A 235 -15.19 -5.98 -20.66
C GLY A 235 -15.50 -7.07 -19.65
N VAL A 236 -15.79 -6.68 -18.40
CA VAL A 236 -16.19 -7.57 -17.33
C VAL A 236 -17.32 -6.95 -16.52
N THR A 237 -17.99 -7.77 -15.72
CA THR A 237 -19.00 -7.32 -14.77
C THR A 237 -18.38 -7.27 -13.37
N ASP A 238 -18.52 -6.14 -12.68
CA ASP A 238 -18.08 -6.02 -11.29
C ASP A 238 -18.98 -6.81 -10.32
N LYS A 239 -18.62 -6.83 -9.03
CA LYS A 239 -19.40 -7.53 -7.99
C LYS A 239 -20.83 -6.99 -7.82
N MET A 240 -21.12 -5.80 -8.34
CA MET A 240 -22.40 -5.11 -8.25
C MET A 240 -23.23 -5.24 -9.54
N GLY A 241 -22.72 -5.92 -10.56
CA GLY A 241 -23.42 -6.09 -11.84
C GLY A 241 -23.14 -4.99 -12.87
N ASN A 242 -22.23 -4.05 -12.60
CA ASN A 242 -21.90 -2.98 -13.53
C ASN A 242 -20.87 -3.43 -14.57
N GLU A 243 -21.00 -2.93 -15.79
CA GLU A 243 -19.98 -3.10 -16.83
C GLU A 243 -18.74 -2.24 -16.49
N VAL A 244 -17.61 -2.89 -16.34
CA VAL A 244 -16.30 -2.26 -16.15
C VAL A 244 -15.31 -2.83 -17.16
N VAL A 245 -14.27 -2.05 -17.45
CA VAL A 245 -13.18 -2.50 -18.31
C VAL A 245 -11.97 -2.84 -17.45
N LEU A 246 -11.44 -4.04 -17.67
CA LEU A 246 -10.14 -4.43 -17.19
C LEU A 246 -9.09 -4.05 -18.22
N PHE A 247 -8.13 -3.23 -17.81
CA PHE A 247 -6.94 -2.93 -18.59
C PHE A 247 -5.75 -3.71 -18.05
N GLN A 248 -5.23 -4.63 -18.86
CA GLN A 248 -4.17 -5.57 -18.49
C GLN A 248 -3.15 -5.73 -19.63
N PRO A 249 -2.32 -4.73 -19.91
CA PRO A 249 -1.39 -4.75 -21.04
C PRO A 249 -0.32 -5.85 -20.86
N ALA A 250 -0.03 -6.26 -19.62
CA ALA A 250 0.93 -7.29 -19.30
C ALA A 250 0.34 -8.72 -19.23
N LYS A 251 -0.90 -8.94 -19.69
CA LYS A 251 -1.59 -10.25 -19.59
C LYS A 251 -0.77 -11.42 -20.16
N ASN A 252 -0.06 -11.20 -21.25
CA ASN A 252 0.73 -12.24 -21.92
C ASN A 252 1.98 -12.67 -21.13
N TYR A 253 2.39 -11.91 -20.10
CA TYR A 253 3.54 -12.22 -19.25
C TYR A 253 3.18 -13.14 -18.08
N LEU A 254 1.89 -13.36 -17.77
CA LEU A 254 1.45 -14.16 -16.63
C LEU A 254 2.08 -15.57 -16.59
N PRO A 255 2.21 -16.33 -17.70
CA PRO A 255 2.86 -17.63 -17.66
C PRO A 255 4.34 -17.55 -17.26
N ALA A 256 5.07 -16.53 -17.73
CA ALA A 256 6.47 -16.32 -17.37
C ALA A 256 6.60 -15.92 -15.89
N ILE A 257 5.72 -15.05 -15.40
CA ILE A 257 5.66 -14.65 -13.99
C ILE A 257 5.50 -15.87 -13.07
N GLN A 258 4.61 -16.82 -13.41
CA GLN A 258 4.44 -18.04 -12.60
C GLN A 258 5.70 -18.91 -12.57
N LYS A 259 6.43 -18.98 -13.68
CA LYS A 259 7.73 -19.69 -13.74
C LYS A 259 8.78 -18.98 -12.88
N ILE A 260 8.87 -17.65 -12.95
CA ILE A 260 9.78 -16.84 -12.13
C ILE A 260 9.48 -17.04 -10.64
N ILE A 261 8.21 -16.97 -10.23
CA ILE A 261 7.79 -17.24 -8.83
C ILE A 261 8.28 -18.62 -8.38
N SER A 262 8.06 -19.65 -9.20
CA SER A 262 8.45 -21.02 -8.86
C SER A 262 9.97 -21.14 -8.70
N ALA A 263 10.74 -20.59 -9.63
CA ALA A 263 12.19 -20.59 -9.60
C ALA A 263 12.77 -19.79 -8.41
N LEU A 264 12.21 -18.61 -8.12
CA LEU A 264 12.64 -17.81 -6.97
C LEU A 264 12.34 -18.53 -5.65
N ASN A 265 11.16 -19.12 -5.49
CA ASN A 265 10.81 -19.87 -4.29
C ASN A 265 11.74 -21.08 -4.08
N GLU A 266 12.07 -21.79 -5.15
CA GLU A 266 13.00 -22.92 -5.10
C GLU A 266 14.40 -22.47 -4.68
N LYS A 267 14.96 -21.45 -5.36
CA LYS A 267 16.32 -20.97 -5.11
C LYS A 267 16.50 -20.28 -3.76
N THR A 268 15.46 -19.63 -3.24
CA THR A 268 15.53 -18.87 -1.97
C THR A 268 15.04 -19.67 -0.76
N ARG A 269 14.59 -20.92 -0.95
CA ARG A 269 14.01 -21.77 0.10
C ARG A 269 14.87 -21.92 1.36
N SER A 270 16.20 -21.94 1.21
CA SER A 270 17.14 -22.10 2.32
C SER A 270 17.45 -20.80 3.07
N ILE A 271 17.09 -19.64 2.51
CA ILE A 271 17.37 -18.33 3.10
C ILE A 271 16.18 -17.89 3.93
N ARG A 272 16.34 -17.95 5.26
CA ARG A 272 15.33 -17.49 6.20
C ARG A 272 15.17 -15.97 6.06
N GLY A 273 13.93 -15.50 5.96
CA GLY A 273 13.62 -14.07 5.92
C GLY A 273 13.40 -13.49 4.51
N VAL A 274 13.71 -14.23 3.44
CA VAL A 274 13.25 -13.87 2.09
C VAL A 274 11.74 -14.08 2.01
N MET A 275 11.03 -13.09 1.47
CA MET A 275 9.61 -13.21 1.16
C MET A 275 9.35 -12.79 -0.29
N ILE A 276 8.69 -13.66 -1.05
CA ILE A 276 8.29 -13.40 -2.43
C ILE A 276 6.79 -13.06 -2.44
N GLU A 277 6.47 -11.83 -2.80
CA GLU A 277 5.11 -11.33 -2.94
C GLU A 277 4.71 -11.31 -4.43
N ASN A 278 3.60 -11.98 -4.73
CA ASN A 278 3.01 -11.98 -6.07
C ASN A 278 1.98 -10.85 -6.21
N ASN A 279 2.37 -9.79 -6.92
CA ASN A 279 1.52 -8.64 -7.23
C ASN A 279 0.90 -8.75 -8.63
N LYS A 280 0.60 -9.98 -9.10
CA LYS A 280 -0.04 -10.34 -10.39
C LYS A 280 0.83 -10.08 -11.63
N PHE A 281 1.11 -8.82 -11.94
CA PHE A 281 2.00 -8.43 -13.04
C PHE A 281 3.40 -7.99 -12.58
N CYS A 282 3.59 -7.87 -11.27
CA CYS A 282 4.89 -7.57 -10.66
C CYS A 282 5.17 -8.58 -9.55
N LEU A 283 6.45 -8.78 -9.23
CA LEU A 283 6.90 -9.56 -8.08
C LEU A 283 7.78 -8.69 -7.20
N SER A 284 7.67 -8.90 -5.88
CA SER A 284 8.52 -8.23 -4.90
C SER A 284 9.26 -9.28 -4.09
N VAL A 285 10.59 -9.24 -4.11
CA VAL A 285 11.45 -10.09 -3.28
C VAL A 285 11.97 -9.26 -2.13
N HIS A 286 11.32 -9.40 -0.97
CA HIS A 286 11.65 -8.67 0.24
C HIS A 286 12.83 -9.32 0.95
N TYR A 287 13.80 -8.50 1.34
CA TYR A 287 15.01 -8.93 2.06
C TYR A 287 15.23 -8.14 3.36
N ARG A 288 14.16 -7.53 3.89
CA ARG A 288 14.24 -6.73 5.12
C ARG A 288 14.66 -7.53 6.35
N HIS A 289 14.26 -8.80 6.42
CA HIS A 289 14.51 -9.69 7.57
C HIS A 289 15.77 -10.55 7.42
N ILE A 290 16.66 -10.14 6.51
CA ILE A 290 17.89 -10.86 6.18
C ILE A 290 19.05 -10.08 6.79
N ALA A 291 20.05 -10.79 7.32
CA ALA A 291 21.28 -10.17 7.78
C ALA A 291 21.98 -9.51 6.60
N ASP A 292 22.60 -8.33 6.78
CA ASP A 292 23.17 -7.57 5.66
C ASP A 292 24.27 -8.36 4.92
N GLU A 293 24.95 -9.28 5.61
CA GLU A 293 25.91 -10.25 5.08
C GLU A 293 25.32 -11.25 4.07
N ASP A 294 24.03 -11.60 4.22
CA ASP A 294 23.31 -12.51 3.33
C ASP A 294 22.67 -11.80 2.12
N PHE A 295 22.65 -10.46 2.09
CA PHE A 295 22.07 -9.68 0.98
C PHE A 295 22.71 -10.03 -0.37
N CYS A 296 24.04 -10.11 -0.40
CA CYS A 296 24.80 -10.47 -1.61
C CYS A 296 24.39 -11.84 -2.16
N THR A 297 24.01 -12.77 -1.28
CA THR A 297 23.53 -14.10 -1.68
C THR A 297 22.16 -14.01 -2.34
N VAL A 298 21.23 -13.24 -1.76
CA VAL A 298 19.88 -13.04 -2.32
C VAL A 298 19.96 -12.34 -3.67
N GLU A 299 20.76 -11.29 -3.79
CA GLU A 299 20.95 -10.57 -5.05
C GLU A 299 21.47 -11.50 -6.15
N LYS A 300 22.50 -12.32 -5.86
CA LYS A 300 23.02 -13.32 -6.81
C LYS A 300 21.96 -14.33 -7.23
N LEU A 301 21.13 -14.81 -6.29
CA LEU A 301 20.07 -15.76 -6.60
C LEU A 301 18.99 -15.15 -7.48
N VAL A 302 18.50 -13.95 -7.15
CA VAL A 302 17.54 -13.21 -7.98
C VAL A 302 18.12 -13.03 -9.38
N ASN A 303 19.35 -12.50 -9.50
CA ASN A 303 20.01 -12.29 -10.78
C ASN A 303 20.13 -13.60 -11.58
N SER A 304 20.50 -14.70 -10.92
CA SER A 304 20.64 -16.01 -11.56
C SER A 304 19.32 -16.55 -12.13
N VAL A 305 18.17 -16.21 -11.53
CA VAL A 305 16.86 -16.56 -12.10
C VAL A 305 16.58 -15.66 -13.29
N MET A 306 16.83 -14.36 -13.16
CA MET A 306 16.44 -13.36 -14.14
C MET A 306 17.25 -13.40 -15.45
N VAL A 307 18.38 -14.11 -15.51
CA VAL A 307 19.14 -14.34 -16.77
C VAL A 307 18.27 -14.91 -17.88
N GLU A 308 17.35 -15.81 -17.53
CA GLU A 308 16.49 -16.51 -18.48
C GLU A 308 15.29 -15.68 -18.95
N TYR A 309 15.03 -14.53 -18.30
CA TYR A 309 13.81 -13.72 -18.48
C TYR A 309 14.16 -12.29 -18.92
N LYS A 310 14.71 -12.15 -20.14
CA LYS A 310 15.18 -10.87 -20.72
C LYS A 310 14.07 -9.85 -21.01
N GLU A 311 12.83 -10.32 -21.00
CA GLU A 311 11.61 -9.53 -21.13
C GLU A 311 11.12 -8.93 -19.80
N PHE A 312 11.86 -9.14 -18.71
CA PHE A 312 11.65 -8.53 -17.40
C PHE A 312 12.82 -7.66 -17.01
N ARG A 313 12.55 -6.68 -16.14
CA ARG A 313 13.56 -5.84 -15.50
C ARG A 313 13.48 -5.97 -13.98
N VAL A 314 14.64 -5.88 -13.35
CA VAL A 314 14.77 -5.82 -11.88
C VAL A 314 15.08 -4.39 -11.46
N SER A 315 14.38 -3.88 -10.46
CA SER A 315 14.68 -2.61 -9.80
C SER A 315 14.84 -2.81 -8.29
N LYS A 316 15.73 -2.02 -7.68
CA LYS A 316 15.91 -1.98 -6.23
C LYS A 316 14.98 -0.94 -5.60
N GLY A 317 14.32 -1.31 -4.52
CA GLY A 317 13.53 -0.44 -3.66
C GLY A 317 14.04 -0.48 -2.20
N LYS A 318 13.24 0.04 -1.26
CA LYS A 318 13.58 0.05 0.17
C LYS A 318 13.57 -1.38 0.77
N LYS A 319 14.72 -2.05 0.71
CA LYS A 319 14.91 -3.47 1.13
C LYS A 319 14.03 -4.47 0.37
N VAL A 320 13.84 -4.24 -0.94
CA VAL A 320 13.04 -5.10 -1.83
C VAL A 320 13.60 -5.06 -3.25
N PHE A 321 13.60 -6.20 -3.95
CA PHE A 321 13.76 -6.25 -5.40
C PHE A 321 12.39 -6.31 -6.06
N GLU A 322 12.13 -5.43 -7.00
CA GLU A 322 10.91 -5.41 -7.80
C GLU A 322 11.21 -5.96 -9.19
N ILE A 323 10.47 -7.00 -9.58
CA ILE A 323 10.58 -7.63 -10.90
C ILE A 323 9.30 -7.33 -11.65
N ARG A 324 9.43 -6.71 -12.83
CA ARG A 324 8.29 -6.32 -13.67
C ARG A 324 8.60 -6.53 -15.15
N PRO A 325 7.59 -6.79 -16.00
CA PRO A 325 7.76 -6.78 -17.44
C PRO A 325 8.48 -5.51 -17.90
N ASP A 326 9.42 -5.68 -18.83
CA ASP A 326 10.18 -4.58 -19.41
C ASP A 326 9.33 -3.88 -20.47
N MET A 327 8.41 -3.03 -19.98
CA MET A 327 7.45 -2.29 -20.78
C MET A 327 7.55 -0.79 -20.50
N GLU A 328 7.24 0.01 -21.51
CA GLU A 328 7.06 1.46 -21.40
C GLU A 328 5.69 1.76 -20.75
N TRP A 329 5.60 1.45 -19.46
CA TRP A 329 4.42 1.72 -18.64
C TRP A 329 4.85 2.03 -17.20
N ASP A 330 4.26 3.06 -16.61
CA ASP A 330 4.51 3.53 -15.25
C ASP A 330 3.24 4.16 -14.63
N LYS A 331 3.37 4.66 -13.39
CA LYS A 331 2.24 5.29 -12.67
C LYS A 331 1.71 6.55 -13.37
N GLY A 332 2.54 7.24 -14.17
CA GLY A 332 2.11 8.38 -14.99
C GLY A 332 1.24 7.97 -16.18
N HIS A 333 1.59 6.87 -16.86
CA HIS A 333 0.75 6.27 -17.88
C HIS A 333 -0.59 5.80 -17.28
N ALA A 334 -0.56 5.19 -16.09
CA ALA A 334 -1.76 4.76 -15.37
C ALA A 334 -2.67 5.94 -14.99
N LEU A 335 -2.09 7.05 -14.52
CA LEU A 335 -2.81 8.30 -14.22
C LEU A 335 -3.53 8.83 -15.47
N ASN A 336 -2.82 8.96 -16.59
CA ASN A 336 -3.40 9.45 -17.84
C ASN A 336 -4.50 8.51 -18.35
N TYR A 337 -4.26 7.20 -18.34
CA TYR A 337 -5.25 6.20 -18.71
C TYR A 337 -6.54 6.32 -17.88
N LEU A 338 -6.41 6.53 -16.57
CA LEU A 338 -7.56 6.72 -15.68
C LEU A 338 -8.27 8.05 -15.94
N LEU A 339 -7.55 9.15 -16.15
CA LEU A 339 -8.15 10.43 -16.55
C LEU A 339 -8.97 10.25 -17.83
N ASP A 340 -8.41 9.61 -18.86
CA ASP A 340 -9.10 9.41 -20.14
C ASP A 340 -10.33 8.52 -20.00
N THR A 341 -10.18 7.37 -19.32
CA THR A 341 -11.22 6.36 -19.16
C THR A 341 -12.42 6.88 -18.35
N LEU A 342 -12.15 7.75 -17.38
CA LEU A 342 -13.18 8.44 -16.59
C LEU A 342 -13.78 9.66 -17.31
N GLY A 343 -13.40 9.93 -18.56
CA GLY A 343 -13.89 11.08 -19.32
C GLY A 343 -13.38 12.41 -18.78
N LEU A 344 -12.16 12.45 -18.23
CA LEU A 344 -11.53 13.62 -17.63
C LEU A 344 -10.31 14.12 -18.42
N GLY A 345 -9.85 13.37 -19.41
CA GLY A 345 -8.63 13.67 -20.17
C GLY A 345 -8.70 14.85 -21.14
N THR A 346 -9.86 15.10 -21.74
CA THR A 346 -10.03 16.13 -22.79
C THR A 346 -10.41 17.51 -22.28
N TYR A 347 -10.66 17.65 -20.98
CA TYR A 347 -11.17 18.89 -20.40
C TYR A 347 -10.03 19.70 -19.79
N SER A 348 -9.82 20.93 -20.30
CA SER A 348 -8.99 21.95 -19.64
C SER A 348 -9.43 22.23 -18.21
N ASP A 349 -10.68 21.89 -17.87
CA ASP A 349 -11.28 22.21 -16.58
C ASP A 349 -11.00 21.16 -15.50
N VAL A 350 -10.24 20.10 -15.78
CA VAL A 350 -9.84 19.09 -14.78
C VAL A 350 -8.44 19.39 -14.24
N LEU A 351 -8.30 19.31 -12.92
CA LEU A 351 -7.04 19.39 -12.17
C LEU A 351 -6.72 18.04 -11.53
N PRO A 352 -5.77 17.26 -12.08
CA PRO A 352 -5.31 16.05 -11.43
C PRO A 352 -4.50 16.42 -10.19
N LEU A 353 -4.81 15.80 -9.07
CA LEU A 353 -4.07 15.87 -7.83
C LEU A 353 -3.49 14.48 -7.56
N TYR A 354 -2.17 14.36 -7.45
CA TYR A 354 -1.51 13.09 -7.14
C TYR A 354 -0.71 13.22 -5.85
N ILE A 355 -0.89 12.28 -4.92
CA ILE A 355 -0.11 12.20 -3.67
C ILE A 355 0.66 10.88 -3.64
N GLY A 356 1.98 10.93 -3.45
CA GLY A 356 2.85 9.74 -3.40
C GLY A 356 4.14 9.94 -2.61
N ASP A 357 4.78 8.86 -2.13
CA ASP A 357 6.01 8.92 -1.29
C ASP A 357 7.28 8.43 -2.01
N ASP A 358 7.13 7.63 -3.06
CA ASP A 358 8.21 6.81 -3.60
C ASP A 358 8.74 7.29 -4.96
N ARG A 359 9.79 6.61 -5.44
CA ARG A 359 10.43 6.92 -6.72
C ARG A 359 9.52 6.66 -7.92
N THR A 360 8.59 5.72 -7.81
CA THR A 360 7.66 5.38 -8.90
C THR A 360 6.55 6.43 -9.06
N ASP A 361 6.25 7.17 -7.99
CA ASP A 361 5.31 8.29 -8.01
C ASP A 361 5.86 9.50 -8.79
N GLU A 362 7.19 9.63 -8.91
CA GLU A 362 7.82 10.66 -9.74
C GLU A 362 7.37 10.60 -11.21
N ASP A 363 7.04 9.42 -11.73
CA ASP A 363 6.54 9.29 -13.09
C ASP A 363 5.11 9.88 -13.21
N ALA A 364 4.28 9.75 -12.17
CA ALA A 364 2.98 10.42 -12.08
C ALA A 364 3.11 11.93 -11.87
N PHE A 365 4.06 12.38 -11.05
CA PHE A 365 4.33 13.80 -10.89
C PHE A 365 4.77 14.44 -12.21
N LYS A 366 5.68 13.79 -12.97
CA LYS A 366 6.10 14.25 -14.30
C LYS A 366 4.93 14.32 -15.27
N ALA A 367 4.03 13.34 -15.27
CA ALA A 367 2.83 13.37 -16.10
C ALA A 367 1.98 14.62 -15.83
N ILE A 368 1.74 14.96 -14.56
CA ILE A 368 1.03 16.20 -14.18
C ILE A 368 1.81 17.45 -14.59
N ARG A 369 3.12 17.47 -14.35
CA ARG A 369 3.99 18.62 -14.72
C ARG A 369 3.98 18.88 -16.22
N ASN A 370 4.03 17.83 -17.04
CA ASN A 370 3.99 17.91 -18.50
C ASN A 370 2.62 18.38 -19.01
N ARG A 371 1.54 18.08 -18.30
CA ARG A 371 0.21 18.63 -18.57
C ARG A 371 0.11 20.14 -18.31
N GLY A 372 1.00 20.69 -17.48
CA GLY A 372 1.06 22.11 -17.13
C GLY A 372 0.07 22.54 -16.04
N GLU A 373 -0.86 21.67 -15.64
CA GLU A 373 -1.88 21.97 -14.64
C GLU A 373 -2.18 20.74 -13.76
N GLY A 374 -2.32 20.98 -12.46
CA GLY A 374 -2.59 19.96 -11.44
C GLY A 374 -1.69 20.13 -10.22
N TYR A 375 -1.80 19.19 -9.29
CA TYR A 375 -1.13 19.23 -8.00
C TYR A 375 -0.38 17.92 -7.75
N PRO A 376 0.89 17.80 -8.18
CA PRO A 376 1.75 16.71 -7.75
C PRO A 376 2.32 17.01 -6.36
N ILE A 377 2.06 16.12 -5.41
CA ILE A 377 2.37 16.28 -3.98
C ILE A 377 3.20 15.10 -3.50
N VAL A 378 4.42 15.36 -3.00
CA VAL A 378 5.28 14.32 -2.42
C VAL A 378 4.99 14.14 -0.93
N VAL A 379 5.05 12.91 -0.43
CA VAL A 379 4.99 12.58 1.00
C VAL A 379 6.40 12.31 1.51
N SER A 380 6.91 13.21 2.36
CA SER A 380 8.24 13.04 2.96
C SER A 380 8.46 13.92 4.20
N SER A 381 9.02 13.30 5.24
CA SER A 381 9.52 14.00 6.43
C SER A 381 10.99 14.42 6.32
N ILE A 382 11.66 14.06 5.23
CA ILE A 382 13.04 14.42 4.92
C ILE A 382 13.11 15.05 3.52
N PRO A 383 14.10 15.90 3.22
CA PRO A 383 14.30 16.40 1.87
C PRO A 383 14.47 15.26 0.86
N LYS A 384 13.87 15.41 -0.32
CA LYS A 384 14.00 14.47 -1.44
C LYS A 384 14.11 15.24 -2.75
N ASP A 385 14.94 14.75 -3.66
CA ASP A 385 14.85 15.20 -5.05
C ASP A 385 13.54 14.70 -5.65
N THR A 386 12.72 15.66 -6.09
CA THR A 386 11.37 15.40 -6.58
C THR A 386 10.96 16.47 -7.60
N VAL A 387 10.15 16.08 -8.58
CA VAL A 387 9.47 17.03 -9.47
C VAL A 387 8.11 17.49 -8.94
N ALA A 388 7.68 17.00 -7.77
CA ALA A 388 6.46 17.44 -7.11
C ALA A 388 6.51 18.94 -6.82
N LEU A 389 5.35 19.59 -6.84
CA LEU A 389 5.23 21.02 -6.59
C LEU A 389 5.00 21.34 -5.12
N TYR A 390 4.43 20.39 -4.38
CA TYR A 390 4.05 20.55 -3.00
C TYR A 390 4.49 19.33 -2.20
N SER A 391 4.50 19.47 -0.88
CA SER A 391 4.84 18.38 0.03
C SER A 391 3.78 18.18 1.12
N LEU A 392 3.75 16.97 1.66
CA LEU A 392 3.10 16.60 2.91
C LEU A 392 4.09 15.76 3.71
N ARG A 393 4.08 15.86 5.04
CA ARG A 393 5.14 15.25 5.84
C ARG A 393 5.01 13.73 5.99
N ASN A 394 3.78 13.22 6.08
CA ASN A 394 3.49 11.82 6.40
C ASN A 394 2.00 11.47 6.16
N PRO A 395 1.59 10.19 6.29
CA PRO A 395 0.19 9.78 6.10
C PRO A 395 -0.85 10.51 6.97
N SER A 396 -0.46 11.03 8.15
CA SER A 396 -1.38 11.82 8.98
C SER A 396 -1.72 13.17 8.34
N GLU A 397 -0.75 13.81 7.69
CA GLU A 397 -0.98 15.04 6.93
C GLU A 397 -1.74 14.79 5.63
N VAL A 398 -1.50 13.67 4.94
CA VAL A 398 -2.34 13.22 3.82
C VAL A 398 -3.81 13.15 4.25
N LYS A 399 -4.11 12.49 5.37
CA LYS A 399 -5.48 12.44 5.91
C LYS A 399 -6.05 13.83 6.18
N LYS A 400 -5.28 14.73 6.81
CA LYS A 400 -5.73 16.11 7.10
C LYS A 400 -6.05 16.86 5.81
N PHE A 401 -5.19 16.73 4.79
CA PHE A 401 -5.36 17.36 3.50
C PHE A 401 -6.64 16.87 2.80
N LEU A 402 -6.83 15.54 2.74
CA LEU A 402 -8.03 14.91 2.17
C LEU A 402 -9.32 15.39 2.86
N LEU A 403 -9.34 15.43 4.19
CA LEU A 403 -10.49 15.94 4.94
C LEU A 403 -10.74 17.44 4.70
N ARG A 404 -9.68 18.24 4.53
CA ARG A 404 -9.80 19.67 4.21
C ARG A 404 -10.38 19.86 2.80
N LEU A 405 -9.96 19.03 1.84
CA LEU A 405 -10.51 18.99 0.48
C LEU A 405 -12.01 18.70 0.47
N VAL A 406 -12.46 17.71 1.25
CA VAL A 406 -13.89 17.40 1.42
C VAL A 406 -14.66 18.59 2.02
N ARG A 407 -14.13 19.22 3.07
CA ARG A 407 -14.78 20.39 3.71
C ARG A 407 -14.92 21.55 2.75
N TRP A 408 -13.87 21.84 1.98
CA TRP A 408 -13.90 22.86 0.95
C TRP A 408 -15.02 22.61 -0.07
N ARG A 409 -15.13 21.37 -0.58
CA ARG A 409 -16.18 21.03 -1.56
C ARG A 409 -17.60 21.08 -0.99
N LYS A 410 -17.79 20.72 0.29
CA LYS A 410 -19.08 20.85 0.99
C LYS A 410 -19.52 22.31 1.11
N ASN A 411 -18.58 23.21 1.43
CA ASN A 411 -18.85 24.64 1.55
C ASN A 411 -19.15 25.27 0.19
N ASP A 412 -18.40 24.89 -0.85
CA ASP A 412 -18.63 25.30 -2.23
C ASP A 412 -20.03 24.89 -2.71
N SER A 413 -20.43 23.63 -2.46
CA SER A 413 -21.76 23.11 -2.80
C SER A 413 -22.90 23.81 -2.07
N SER A 414 -22.66 24.32 -0.86
CA SER A 414 -23.64 25.06 -0.06
C SER A 414 -23.82 26.51 -0.53
N SER A 415 -22.89 27.02 -1.36
CA SER A 415 -22.90 28.38 -1.92
C SER A 415 -23.67 28.51 -3.24
N GLY A 416 -24.34 27.45 -3.70
CA GLY A 416 -25.28 27.48 -4.84
C GLY A 416 -24.63 27.39 -6.23
N LYS A 417 -23.31 27.20 -6.32
CA LYS A 417 -22.59 27.01 -7.60
C LYS A 417 -22.09 25.57 -7.69
N LEU A 418 -22.89 24.66 -8.25
CA LEU A 418 -22.52 23.76 -9.38
C LEU A 418 -23.54 22.62 -9.55
N SER A 419 -23.71 22.25 -10.82
CA SER A 419 -24.46 21.11 -11.35
C SER A 419 -24.05 19.80 -10.68
N LYS A 420 -25.07 19.06 -10.23
CA LYS A 420 -24.94 17.67 -9.80
C LYS A 420 -24.38 16.83 -10.93
N PHE A 421 -23.38 16.00 -10.63
CA PHE A 421 -23.18 14.73 -11.31
C PHE A 421 -24.47 13.92 -11.15
N LYS A 422 -25.38 14.01 -12.12
CA LYS A 422 -26.53 13.10 -12.23
C LYS A 422 -26.11 11.96 -13.14
N GLY A 423 -25.75 10.83 -12.54
CA GLY A 423 -25.86 9.53 -13.20
C GLY A 423 -27.32 9.11 -13.31
N GLU A 424 -28.17 9.91 -13.96
CA GLU A 424 -29.54 9.53 -14.31
C GLU A 424 -29.64 9.43 -15.84
N LYS A 425 -29.92 8.21 -16.32
CA LYS A 425 -30.23 7.91 -17.72
C LYS A 425 -31.38 8.80 -18.20
N PRO A 426 -31.29 9.46 -19.37
CA PRO A 426 -32.47 9.93 -20.05
C PRO A 426 -33.16 8.71 -20.67
N THR A 427 -34.26 8.27 -20.05
CA THR A 427 -35.28 7.49 -20.75
C THR A 427 -35.84 8.33 -21.90
N LYS A 428 -35.64 7.88 -23.12
CA LYS A 428 -36.63 7.95 -24.19
C LYS A 428 -36.59 6.68 -24.99
#